data_AF-A0A8S0WFT0-F1
#
_entry.id   AF-A0A8S0WFT0-F1
#
_cell.length_a   1.000
_cell.length_b   1.000
_cell.length_c   1.000
_cell.angle_alpha   90.00
_cell.angle_beta   90.00
_cell.angle_gamma   90.00
#
_symmetry.space_group_name_H-M   'P 1'
#
loop_
_entity.id
_entity.type
_entity.pdbx_description
1 polymer ?
#
loop_
_entity_poly.entity_id
_entity_poly.type
_entity_poly.pdbx_seq_one_letter_code
_entity_poly.pdbx_strand_id
1 'polypeptide(L)'
;MVSLETEITGHNNDIIMKATAEIFKDQTLEVFGLKTAKIVDIVPAVLPVVEAKEKRLDFVFLLEDETLLHLEFQTTVPENILRRAAYIMEPELSKDITVM
;
A
#
# COMPACT_ATOMS: atom_id res chain seq x y z
N MET A 1 2.56 23.01 37.21
CA MET A 1 2.12 23.83 36.06
C MET A 1 2.16 22.92 34.84
N VAL A 2 1.02 22.42 34.37
CA VAL A 2 0.98 21.54 33.18
C VAL A 2 1.03 22.44 31.96
N SER A 3 2.11 22.34 31.18
CA SER A 3 2.18 22.97 29.86
C SER A 3 1.28 22.17 28.93
N LEU A 4 0.15 22.75 28.55
CA LEU A 4 -0.68 22.23 27.46
C LEU A 4 0.00 22.66 26.16
N GLU A 5 0.99 21.88 25.71
CA GLU A 5 1.50 22.02 24.35
C GLU A 5 0.40 21.54 23.41
N THR A 6 -0.37 22.49 22.85
CA THR A 6 -1.28 22.22 21.75
C THR A 6 -0.46 21.78 20.55
N GLU A 7 -0.43 20.47 20.27
CA GLU A 7 0.12 19.93 19.02
C GLU A 7 -0.74 20.42 17.85
N ILE A 8 -0.21 21.38 17.10
CA ILE A 8 -0.84 21.87 15.88
C ILE A 8 -0.36 20.98 14.73
N THR A 9 -1.30 20.30 14.06
CA THR A 9 -1.00 19.52 12.85
C THR A 9 -0.32 20.37 11.77
N GLY A 10 0.67 19.81 11.08
CA GLY A 10 1.36 20.47 9.95
C GLY A 10 0.43 20.83 8.77
N HIS A 11 -0.80 20.30 8.76
CA HIS A 11 -1.85 20.62 7.79
C HIS A 11 -2.86 21.67 8.30
N ASN A 12 -2.52 22.43 9.35
CA ASN A 12 -3.42 23.42 9.97
C ASN A 12 -4.04 24.41 8.96
N ASN A 13 -3.25 24.94 8.02
CA ASN A 13 -3.73 25.87 7.01
C ASN A 13 -4.77 25.24 6.08
N ASP A 14 -4.55 23.99 5.67
CA ASP A 14 -5.49 23.26 4.80
C ASP A 14 -6.81 22.97 5.53
N ILE A 15 -6.74 22.59 6.82
CA ILE A 15 -7.93 22.38 7.66
C ILE A 15 -8.72 23.69 7.81
N ILE A 16 -8.03 24.79 8.13
CA ILE A 16 -8.66 26.11 8.30
C ILE A 16 -9.28 26.57 6.97
N MET A 17 -8.58 26.41 5.85
CA MET A 17 -9.10 26.79 4.53
C MET A 17 -10.31 25.96 4.13
N LYS A 18 -10.31 24.64 4.38
CA LYS A 18 -11.47 23.77 4.12
C LYS A 18 -12.68 24.18 4.95
N ALA A 19 -12.50 24.41 6.25
CA ALA A 19 -13.57 24.87 7.12
C ALA A 19 -14.09 26.25 6.71
N THR A 20 -13.21 27.16 6.32
CA THR A 20 -13.58 28.51 5.85
C THR A 20 -14.38 28.43 4.54
N ALA A 21 -13.94 27.62 3.58
CA ALA A 21 -14.65 27.40 2.32
C ALA A 21 -16.05 26.79 2.53
N GLU A 22 -16.19 25.92 3.54
CA GLU A 22 -17.48 25.34 3.91
C GLU A 22 -18.43 26.37 4.52
N ILE A 23 -17.94 27.19 5.46
CA ILE A 23 -18.73 28.26 6.09
C ILE A 23 -19.19 29.30 5.06
N PHE A 24 -18.32 29.67 4.13
CA PHE A 24 -18.58 30.70 3.13
C PHE A 24 -18.97 30.12 1.77
N LYS A 25 -19.60 28.94 1.71
CA LYS A 25 -19.91 28.24 0.44
C LYS A 25 -20.56 29.14 -0.63
N ASP A 26 -21.42 30.07 -0.22
CA ASP A 26 -22.16 30.95 -1.15
C ASP A 26 -21.31 32.10 -1.71
N GLN A 27 -20.18 32.41 -1.07
CA GLN A 27 -19.25 33.48 -1.46
C GLN A 27 -17.89 32.93 -1.93
N THR A 28 -17.60 31.66 -1.65
CA THR A 28 -16.30 31.03 -1.89
C THR A 28 -15.97 31.00 -3.38
N LEU A 29 -16.94 30.69 -4.24
CA LEU A 29 -16.73 30.72 -5.69
C LEU A 29 -16.38 32.13 -6.20
N GLU A 30 -17.01 33.17 -5.65
CA GLU A 30 -16.72 34.56 -6.01
C GLU A 30 -15.32 35.00 -5.54
N VAL A 31 -14.93 34.60 -4.32
CA VAL A 31 -13.58 34.83 -3.77
C VAL A 31 -12.51 34.17 -4.64
N PHE A 32 -12.80 32.99 -5.20
CA PHE A 32 -11.92 32.32 -6.17
C PHE A 32 -12.06 32.85 -7.62
N GLY A 33 -12.94 33.83 -7.87
CA GLY A 33 -13.17 34.38 -9.21
C GLY A 33 -13.95 33.46 -10.16
N LEU A 34 -14.59 32.41 -9.65
CA LEU A 34 -15.35 31.42 -10.40
C LEU A 34 -16.81 31.88 -10.60
N LYS A 35 -17.18 32.22 -11.83
CA LYS A 35 -18.57 32.57 -12.21
C LYS A 35 -19.32 31.34 -12.71
N THR A 36 -19.80 30.50 -11.78
CA THR A 36 -20.49 29.23 -12.10
C THR A 36 -21.78 29.05 -11.27
N ALA A 37 -22.42 27.88 -11.40
CA ALA A 37 -23.62 27.51 -10.64
C ALA A 37 -23.38 27.53 -9.13
N LYS A 38 -24.45 27.72 -8.35
CA LYS A 38 -24.39 27.75 -6.88
C LYS A 38 -23.96 26.40 -6.30
N ILE A 39 -23.21 26.43 -5.21
CA ILE A 39 -22.86 25.23 -4.44
C ILE A 39 -24.13 24.71 -3.76
N VAL A 40 -24.54 23.48 -4.09
CA VAL A 40 -25.69 22.82 -3.45
C VAL A 40 -25.26 21.98 -2.25
N ASP A 41 -24.05 21.43 -2.28
CA ASP A 41 -23.47 20.62 -1.22
C ASP A 41 -21.94 20.56 -1.35
N ILE A 42 -21.24 20.21 -0.27
CA ILE A 42 -19.78 20.01 -0.23
C ILE A 42 -19.51 18.56 0.14
N VAL A 43 -19.00 17.79 -0.83
CA VAL A 43 -18.72 16.36 -0.64
C VAL A 43 -17.26 16.18 -0.19
N PRO A 44 -17.00 15.39 0.87
CA PRO A 44 -15.63 15.11 1.31
C PRO A 44 -14.79 14.47 0.20
N ALA A 45 -13.65 15.10 -0.12
CA ALA A 45 -12.68 14.58 -1.10
C ALA A 45 -11.65 13.61 -0.47
N VAL A 46 -12.02 12.94 0.62
CA VAL A 46 -11.14 11.95 1.25
C VAL A 46 -11.20 10.68 0.41
N LEU A 47 -10.19 10.47 -0.43
CA LEU A 47 -10.02 9.21 -1.14
C LEU A 47 -9.66 8.13 -0.12
N PRO A 48 -10.41 7.01 -0.06
CA PRO A 48 -10.04 5.91 0.82
C PRO A 48 -8.68 5.36 0.38
N VAL A 49 -7.77 5.17 1.33
CA VAL A 49 -6.54 4.41 1.11
C VAL A 49 -6.96 2.94 1.03
N VAL A 50 -7.03 2.40 -0.18
CA VAL A 50 -7.33 0.98 -0.41
C VAL A 50 -6.01 0.22 -0.47
N GLU A 51 -5.68 -0.50 0.60
CA GLU A 51 -4.59 -1.48 0.58
C GLU A 51 -5.10 -2.79 -0.06
N ALA A 52 -4.84 -2.96 -1.35
CA ALA A 52 -5.08 -4.22 -2.04
C ALA A 52 -3.84 -5.13 -1.88
N LYS A 53 -3.91 -6.10 -0.96
CA LYS A 53 -2.94 -7.21 -0.91
C LYS A 53 -3.32 -8.23 -1.98
N GLU A 54 -2.72 -8.11 -3.16
CA GLU A 54 -2.84 -9.13 -4.21
C GLU A 54 -2.18 -10.41 -3.70
N LYS A 55 -3.00 -11.45 -3.45
CA LYS A 55 -2.55 -12.79 -3.06
C LYS A 55 -2.61 -13.76 -4.24
N ARG A 56 -2.53 -13.25 -5.47
CA ARG A 56 -2.38 -14.11 -6.64
C ARG A 56 -1.14 -14.97 -6.47
N LEU A 57 -1.35 -16.27 -6.60
CA LEU A 57 -0.28 -17.23 -6.82
C LEU A 57 0.43 -16.83 -8.11
N ASP A 58 1.77 -16.90 -8.12
CA ASP A 58 2.56 -16.43 -9.26
C ASP A 58 2.22 -17.24 -10.52
N PHE A 59 2.27 -18.58 -10.44
CA PHE A 59 1.83 -19.45 -11.53
C PHE A 59 1.23 -20.78 -11.05
N VAL A 60 0.11 -21.17 -11.67
CA VAL A 60 -0.45 -22.53 -11.59
C VAL A 60 -0.59 -23.07 -13.02
N PHE A 61 0.09 -24.17 -13.33
CA PHE A 61 0.02 -24.85 -14.62
C PHE A 61 -0.81 -26.13 -14.49
N LEU A 62 -1.69 -26.37 -15.46
CA LEU A 62 -2.30 -27.68 -15.68
C LEU A 62 -1.38 -28.47 -16.63
N LEU A 63 -0.93 -29.64 -16.20
CA LEU A 63 -0.04 -30.50 -16.97
C LEU A 63 -0.84 -31.50 -17.83
N GLU A 64 -0.17 -32.13 -18.80
CA GLU A 64 -0.81 -33.07 -19.74
C GLU A 64 -1.38 -34.32 -19.07
N ASP A 65 -0.90 -34.67 -17.87
CA ASP A 65 -1.40 -35.77 -17.04
C ASP A 65 -2.53 -35.35 -16.08
N GLU A 66 -3.14 -34.18 -16.32
CA GLU A 66 -4.21 -33.56 -15.52
C GLU A 66 -3.79 -33.16 -14.09
N THR A 67 -2.49 -33.18 -13.78
CA THR A 67 -1.98 -32.69 -12.50
C THR A 67 -1.75 -31.18 -12.51
N LEU A 68 -1.68 -30.57 -11.32
CA LEU A 68 -1.43 -29.14 -11.14
C LEU A 68 -0.02 -28.89 -10.61
N LEU A 69 0.74 -28.05 -11.32
CA LEU A 69 2.04 -27.54 -10.87
C LEU A 69 1.89 -26.10 -10.39
N HIS A 70 2.27 -25.85 -9.14
CA HIS A 70 2.28 -24.52 -8.53
C HIS A 70 3.72 -24.03 -8.38
N LEU A 71 4.04 -22.84 -8.91
CA LEU A 71 5.32 -22.17 -8.74
C LEU A 71 5.12 -20.82 -8.04
N GLU A 72 5.85 -20.62 -6.95
CA GLU A 72 5.97 -19.32 -6.25
C GLU A 72 7.43 -18.84 -6.31
N PHE A 73 7.64 -17.57 -6.65
CA PHE A 73 8.96 -16.96 -6.60
C PHE A 73 9.27 -16.55 -5.15
N GLN A 74 10.14 -17.30 -4.51
CA GLN A 74 10.69 -16.88 -3.22
C GLN A 74 11.83 -15.89 -3.43
N THR A 75 11.62 -14.64 -3.03
CA THR A 75 12.68 -13.61 -2.99
C THR A 75 13.66 -13.82 -1.83
N THR A 76 13.24 -14.56 -0.82
CA THR A 76 14.06 -14.95 0.33
C THR A 76 14.13 -16.47 0.36
N VAL A 77 15.29 -17.04 0.08
CA VAL A 77 15.48 -18.50 0.15
C VAL A 77 16.10 -18.84 1.50
N PRO A 78 15.36 -19.51 2.42
CA PRO A 78 15.95 -19.92 3.68
C PRO A 78 16.99 -21.03 3.46
N GLU A 79 18.08 -20.99 4.24
CA GLU A 79 19.29 -21.82 4.07
C GLU A 79 18.99 -23.33 3.99
N ASN A 80 17.98 -23.78 4.73
CA ASN A 80 17.54 -25.17 4.77
C ASN A 80 16.99 -25.67 3.41
N ILE A 81 16.43 -24.79 2.58
CA ILE A 81 15.94 -25.15 1.23
C ILE A 81 17.10 -25.31 0.26
N LEU A 82 18.09 -24.40 0.29
CA LEU A 82 19.29 -24.50 -0.55
C LEU A 82 20.07 -25.78 -0.25
N ARG A 83 20.26 -26.10 1.03
CA ARG A 83 20.99 -27.31 1.45
C ARG A 83 20.26 -28.58 1.02
N ARG A 84 18.92 -28.59 1.05
CA ARG A 84 18.10 -29.71 0.61
C ARG A 84 18.11 -29.86 -0.91
N ALA A 85 18.04 -28.77 -1.66
CA ALA A 85 18.16 -28.79 -3.12
C ALA A 85 19.55 -29.30 -3.54
N ALA A 86 20.62 -28.77 -2.93
CA ALA A 86 21.98 -29.24 -3.16
C ALA A 86 22.14 -30.72 -2.81
N TYR A 87 21.57 -31.20 -1.71
CA TYR A 87 21.62 -32.63 -1.35
C TYR A 87 20.92 -33.53 -2.39
N ILE A 88 19.80 -33.09 -2.96
CA ILE A 88 19.06 -33.87 -3.98
C ILE A 88 19.83 -33.91 -5.30
N MET A 89 20.54 -32.83 -5.65
CA MET A 89 21.26 -32.72 -6.91
C MET A 89 22.67 -33.31 -6.84
N GLU A 90 23.44 -32.97 -5.79
CA GLU A 90 24.81 -33.42 -5.54
C GLU A 90 25.06 -33.60 -4.02
N PRO A 91 24.84 -34.81 -3.47
CA PRO A 91 24.90 -35.07 -2.03
C PRO A 91 26.22 -34.70 -1.35
N GLU A 92 27.33 -34.66 -2.10
CA GLU A 92 28.66 -34.37 -1.57
C GLU A 92 28.89 -32.87 -1.35
N LEU A 93 28.22 -32.01 -2.13
CA LEU A 93 28.32 -30.54 -2.01
C LEU A 93 27.57 -29.98 -0.79
N SER A 94 26.62 -30.73 -0.22
CA SER A 94 25.76 -30.25 0.88
C SER A 94 26.49 -30.06 2.21
N LYS A 95 27.73 -30.55 2.32
CA LYS A 95 28.56 -30.46 3.53
C LYS A 95 29.37 -29.17 3.61
N ASP A 96 29.63 -28.52 2.47
CA ASP A 96 30.55 -27.38 2.36
C ASP A 96 29.85 -26.03 2.12
N ILE A 97 28.50 -26.02 2.09
CA ILE A 97 27.74 -24.78 1.99
C ILE A 97 27.83 -24.04 3.34
N THR A 98 28.74 -23.07 3.41
CA THR A 98 28.75 -22.00 4.42
C THR A 98 28.22 -20.73 3.75
N VAL A 99 27.04 -20.27 4.15
CA VAL A 99 26.47 -19.00 3.69
C VAL A 99 26.75 -17.94 4.77
N MET A 100 27.43 -16.85 4.42
CA MET A 100 27.58 -15.66 5.29
C MET A 100 26.26 -14.92 5.45
#